data_AF-A0A5C1HWV9-F1
#
_entry.id   AF-A0A5C1HWV9-F1
#
_cell.length_a   1.000
_cell.length_b   1.000
_cell.length_c   1.000
_cell.angle_alpha   90.00
_cell.angle_beta   90.00
_cell.angle_gamma   90.00
#
_symmetry.space_group_name_H-M   'P 1'
#
loop_
_entity.id
_entity.type
_entity.pdbx_description
1 polymer ?
#
loop_
_entity_poly.entity_id
_entity_poly.type
_entity_poly.pdbx_seq_one_letter_code
_entity_poly.pdbx_strand_id
1 'polypeptide(L)'
;MNLKYIFPAIIGFILISGNGFAQVNKASVKQLAFMAGTWTQKHEWGDMEEFWGEPMGESMISSFRVVKDGKAVFYEFVVVEEQNGVPVFKMRHFNHGSIGWEDKNKPLLFYLTKIQKNKAEFELKDKSVHITYQLTAPDKLDVTVTEKDKKGKWQKDVFNYIRKK
;
A
#
# COMPACT_ATOMS: atom_id res chain seq x y z
N MET A 1 -4.19 -2.76 15.12
CA MET A 1 -5.20 -2.54 14.05
C MET A 1 -6.40 -3.46 14.25
N ASN A 2 -7.60 -2.89 14.47
CA ASN A 2 -8.83 -3.68 14.48
C ASN A 2 -9.23 -3.96 13.03
N LEU A 3 -8.88 -5.15 12.53
CA LEU A 3 -9.07 -5.63 11.15
C LEU A 3 -10.55 -5.73 10.70
N LYS A 4 -11.49 -5.11 11.41
CA LYS A 4 -12.92 -5.37 11.29
C LYS A 4 -13.72 -4.37 10.44
N TYR A 5 -13.15 -3.27 9.95
CA TYR A 5 -14.02 -2.22 9.40
C TYR A 5 -13.45 -1.48 8.19
N ILE A 6 -13.57 -2.09 7.02
CA ILE A 6 -13.67 -1.38 5.74
C ILE A 6 -15.03 -1.78 5.13
N PHE A 7 -16.05 -0.93 5.31
CA PHE A 7 -17.31 -0.99 4.56
C PHE A 7 -17.69 0.44 4.12
N PRO A 8 -18.33 0.61 2.95
CA PRO A 8 -18.45 1.91 2.30
C PRO A 8 -19.65 2.67 2.86
N ALA A 9 -19.42 3.91 3.31
CA ALA A 9 -20.50 4.87 3.49
C ALA A 9 -20.62 5.72 2.21
N ILE A 10 -21.62 5.41 1.39
CA ILE A 10 -22.11 6.31 0.34
C ILE A 10 -23.06 7.30 1.02
N ILE A 11 -22.63 8.55 1.19
CA ILE A 11 -23.54 9.70 1.23
C ILE A 11 -22.88 10.84 0.45
N GLY A 12 -23.57 11.30 -0.59
CA GLY A 12 -23.12 12.36 -1.48
C GLY A 12 -23.11 13.73 -0.81
N PHE A 13 -22.08 14.51 -1.14
CA PHE A 13 -22.15 15.95 -1.22
C PHE A 13 -21.15 16.42 -2.29
N ILE A 14 -21.65 17.15 -3.28
CA ILE A 14 -20.82 17.77 -4.32
C ILE A 14 -20.20 19.03 -3.70
N LEU A 15 -18.89 19.01 -3.55
CA LEU A 15 -18.05 20.21 -3.46
C LEU A 15 -16.90 20.00 -4.46
N ILE A 16 -16.95 20.75 -5.57
CA ILE A 16 -15.82 20.90 -6.48
C ILE A 16 -14.77 21.74 -5.75
N SER A 17 -13.97 21.08 -4.92
CA SER A 17 -12.68 21.60 -4.50
C SER A 17 -11.66 21.04 -5.46
N GLY A 18 -11.00 21.93 -6.21
CA GLY A 18 -9.84 21.56 -7.00
C GLY A 18 -8.80 20.96 -6.06
N ASN A 19 -8.68 19.64 -6.06
CA ASN A 19 -7.62 18.97 -5.34
C ASN A 19 -6.33 19.23 -6.11
N GLY A 20 -5.59 20.25 -5.68
CA GLY A 20 -4.17 20.31 -5.94
C GLY A 20 -3.54 19.07 -5.30
N PHE A 21 -3.31 18.03 -6.10
CA PHE A 21 -2.32 17.04 -5.74
C PHE A 21 -1.02 17.81 -5.56
N ALA A 22 -0.29 17.56 -4.47
CA ALA A 22 1.09 18.00 -4.36
C ALA A 22 1.80 17.47 -5.62
N GLN A 23 2.27 18.38 -6.47
CA GLN A 23 2.68 18.04 -7.82
C GLN A 23 4.03 17.32 -7.73
N VAL A 24 3.98 15.99 -7.67
CA VAL A 24 5.17 15.17 -7.89
C VAL A 24 5.62 15.45 -9.32
N ASN A 25 6.85 15.93 -9.48
CA ASN A 25 7.51 15.94 -10.79
C ASN A 25 7.40 14.53 -11.40
N LYS A 26 7.29 14.42 -12.73
CA LYS A 26 7.16 13.13 -13.41
C LYS A 26 8.08 12.08 -12.78
N ALA A 27 7.49 10.95 -12.38
CA ALA A 27 8.15 9.84 -11.73
C ALA A 27 7.87 8.56 -12.52
N SER A 28 8.81 7.61 -12.48
CA SER A 28 8.65 6.32 -13.14
C SER A 28 8.59 5.19 -12.12
N VAL A 29 7.85 4.13 -12.45
CA VAL A 29 7.81 2.88 -11.69
C VAL A 29 9.21 2.29 -11.50
N LYS A 30 10.15 2.55 -12.41
CA LYS A 30 11.56 2.13 -12.28
C LYS A 30 12.23 2.68 -11.02
N GLN A 31 11.78 3.83 -10.50
CA GLN A 31 12.31 4.40 -9.26
C GLN A 31 11.86 3.63 -8.02
N LEU A 32 10.87 2.73 -8.15
CA LEU A 32 10.39 1.85 -7.08
C LEU A 32 11.16 0.51 -7.03
N ALA A 33 12.14 0.30 -7.92
CA ALA A 33 12.93 -0.95 -7.95
C ALA A 33 13.60 -1.29 -6.61
N PHE A 34 13.85 -0.31 -5.74
CA PHE A 34 14.40 -0.55 -4.40
C PHE A 34 13.47 -1.40 -3.51
N MET A 35 12.17 -1.45 -3.81
CA MET A 35 11.18 -2.24 -3.08
C MET A 35 11.21 -3.73 -3.47
N ALA A 36 11.78 -4.07 -4.63
CA ALA A 36 11.73 -5.42 -5.18
C ALA A 36 12.37 -6.46 -4.24
N GLY A 37 11.73 -7.63 -4.17
CA GLY A 37 12.12 -8.75 -3.33
C GLY A 37 10.95 -9.37 -2.57
N THR A 38 11.24 -10.45 -1.85
CA THR A 38 10.33 -11.02 -0.87
C THR A 38 10.78 -10.60 0.52
N TRP A 39 9.83 -10.13 1.32
CA TRP A 39 10.01 -9.48 2.60
C TRP A 39 9.16 -10.21 3.64
N THR A 40 9.69 -10.45 4.83
CA THR A 40 8.99 -11.21 5.88
C THR A 40 9.14 -10.54 7.24
N GLN A 41 8.12 -10.68 8.07
CA GLN A 41 8.13 -10.17 9.45
C GLN A 41 7.29 -11.09 10.36
N LYS A 42 7.72 -11.24 11.61
CA LYS A 42 6.88 -11.74 12.71
C LYS A 42 6.13 -10.57 13.35
N HIS A 43 4.81 -10.63 13.42
CA HIS A 43 3.98 -9.56 13.98
C HIS A 43 2.92 -10.13 14.92
N GLU A 44 2.33 -9.31 15.81
CA GLU A 44 1.23 -9.73 16.69
C GLU A 44 -0.02 -10.23 15.92
N TRP A 45 -0.18 -9.78 14.67
CA TRP A 45 -1.26 -10.21 13.78
C TRP A 45 -0.96 -11.52 13.05
N GLY A 46 0.29 -11.99 13.10
CA GLY A 46 0.73 -13.19 12.41
C GLY A 46 2.06 -13.01 11.69
N ASP A 47 2.48 -14.08 11.02
CA ASP A 47 3.60 -14.11 10.11
C ASP A 47 3.21 -13.41 8.81
N MET A 48 3.92 -12.35 8.48
CA MET A 48 3.69 -11.52 7.30
C MET A 48 4.71 -11.85 6.21
N GLU A 49 4.25 -11.90 4.97
CA GLU A 49 5.10 -11.96 3.78
C GLU A 49 4.57 -10.99 2.74
N GLU A 50 5.47 -10.16 2.21
CA GLU A 50 5.21 -9.19 1.17
C GLU A 50 6.18 -9.41 0.02
N PHE A 51 5.67 -9.61 -1.18
CA PHE A 51 6.46 -9.74 -2.39
C PHE A 51 6.27 -8.50 -3.25
N TRP A 52 7.38 -7.97 -3.75
CA TRP A 52 7.44 -6.93 -4.77
C TRP A 52 8.24 -7.46 -5.97
N GLY A 53 7.63 -7.48 -7.14
CA GLY A 53 8.32 -7.82 -8.39
C GLY A 53 9.25 -6.68 -8.86
N GLU A 54 10.21 -6.99 -9.72
CA GLU A 54 10.95 -5.93 -10.42
C GLU A 54 9.99 -5.13 -11.33
N PRO A 55 10.20 -3.81 -11.50
CA PRO A 55 9.46 -3.04 -12.49
C PRO A 55 9.58 -3.63 -13.90
N MET A 56 8.45 -3.81 -14.57
CA MET A 56 8.35 -4.34 -15.93
C MET A 56 7.47 -3.43 -16.79
N GLY A 57 8.10 -2.79 -17.77
CA GLY A 57 7.45 -1.75 -18.56
C GLY A 57 7.06 -0.56 -17.70
N GLU A 58 5.78 -0.19 -17.73
CA GLU A 58 5.16 0.88 -16.94
C GLU A 58 4.49 0.38 -15.66
N SER A 59 4.75 -0.87 -15.27
CA SER A 59 4.08 -1.53 -14.15
C SER A 59 5.03 -2.22 -13.17
N MET A 60 4.54 -2.44 -11.95
CA MET A 60 5.15 -3.27 -10.93
C MET A 60 4.04 -3.95 -10.13
N ILE A 61 4.22 -5.22 -9.75
CA ILE A 61 3.20 -5.98 -9.01
C ILE A 61 3.69 -6.32 -7.62
N SER A 62 2.74 -6.47 -6.69
CA SER A 62 2.99 -6.99 -5.36
C SER A 62 1.87 -7.89 -4.87
N SER A 63 2.23 -8.80 -3.98
CA SER A 63 1.28 -9.58 -3.19
C SER A 63 1.71 -9.58 -1.73
N PHE A 64 0.72 -9.56 -0.84
CA PHE A 64 0.94 -9.66 0.60
C PHE A 64 0.07 -10.77 1.18
N ARG A 65 0.55 -11.39 2.25
CA ARG A 65 -0.24 -12.26 3.10
C ARG A 65 0.16 -12.12 4.56
N VAL A 66 -0.81 -12.35 5.44
CA VAL A 66 -0.57 -12.58 6.86
C VAL A 66 -1.19 -13.92 7.28
N VAL A 67 -0.43 -14.72 8.02
CA VAL A 67 -0.81 -16.05 8.50
C VAL A 67 -0.70 -16.10 10.02
N LYS A 68 -1.77 -16.52 10.70
CA LYS A 68 -1.78 -16.69 12.16
C LYS A 68 -2.25 -18.09 12.49
N ASP A 69 -1.51 -18.78 13.35
CA ASP A 69 -1.82 -20.16 13.80
C ASP A 69 -2.05 -21.13 12.62
N GLY A 70 -1.22 -21.01 11.57
CA GLY A 70 -1.29 -21.83 10.35
C GLY A 70 -2.44 -21.48 9.40
N LYS A 71 -3.22 -20.43 9.67
CA LYS A 71 -4.36 -20.01 8.84
C LYS A 71 -4.11 -18.63 8.25
N ALA A 72 -4.40 -18.47 6.96
CA ALA A 72 -4.37 -17.17 6.32
C ALA A 72 -5.44 -16.25 6.94
N VAL A 73 -5.04 -15.04 7.34
CA VAL A 73 -5.95 -14.02 7.87
C VAL A 73 -6.52 -13.21 6.70
N PHE A 74 -5.66 -12.60 5.90
CA PHE A 74 -6.02 -11.95 4.64
C PHE A 74 -4.81 -11.83 3.71
N TYR A 75 -5.08 -11.38 2.49
CA TYR A 75 -4.12 -11.11 1.42
C TYR A 75 -4.29 -9.71 0.87
N GLU A 76 -3.25 -9.17 0.25
CA GLU A 76 -3.36 -8.02 -0.64
C GLU A 76 -2.78 -8.38 -2.01
N PHE A 77 -3.35 -7.78 -3.04
CA PHE A 77 -2.73 -7.73 -4.36
C PHE A 77 -2.65 -6.29 -4.81
N VAL A 78 -1.48 -5.91 -5.29
CA VAL A 78 -1.17 -4.54 -5.70
C VAL A 78 -0.65 -4.56 -7.13
N VAL A 79 -1.18 -3.62 -7.93
CA VAL A 79 -0.57 -3.24 -9.20
C VAL A 79 -0.23 -1.76 -9.12
N VAL A 80 1.03 -1.43 -9.34
CA VAL A 80 1.48 -0.06 -9.55
C VAL A 80 1.58 0.18 -11.05
N GLU A 81 0.87 1.18 -11.55
CA GLU A 81 0.90 1.56 -12.97
C GLU A 81 1.17 3.06 -13.10
N GLU A 82 1.95 3.46 -14.09
CA GLU A 82 2.12 4.88 -14.40
C GLU A 82 0.83 5.46 -15.00
N GLN A 83 0.31 6.53 -14.41
CA GLN A 83 -0.80 7.31 -14.94
C GLN A 83 -0.37 8.77 -15.06
N ASN A 84 -0.42 9.32 -16.27
CA ASN A 84 0.03 10.69 -16.56
C ASN A 84 1.48 10.98 -16.12
N GLY A 85 2.35 9.96 -16.17
CA GLY A 85 3.76 10.09 -15.77
C GLY A 85 4.00 10.08 -14.26
N VAL A 86 3.08 9.52 -13.47
CA VAL A 86 3.22 9.30 -12.02
C VAL A 86 2.72 7.90 -11.66
N PRO A 87 3.47 7.10 -10.86
CA PRO A 87 3.00 5.82 -10.37
C PRO A 87 1.74 5.93 -9.49
N VAL A 88 0.74 5.09 -9.78
CA VAL A 88 -0.47 4.93 -8.97
C VAL A 88 -0.54 3.50 -8.47
N PHE A 89 -0.56 3.35 -7.15
CA PHE A 89 -0.62 2.08 -6.43
C PHE A 89 -2.09 1.67 -6.26
N LYS A 90 -2.48 0.59 -6.92
CA LYS A 90 -3.85 0.08 -6.96
C LYS A 90 -3.94 -1.17 -6.11
N MET A 91 -4.61 -1.09 -4.97
CA MET A 91 -4.66 -2.16 -3.97
C MET A 91 -6.03 -2.81 -3.88
N ARG A 92 -6.02 -4.12 -3.64
CA ARG A 92 -7.18 -4.90 -3.23
C ARG A 92 -6.82 -5.80 -2.07
N HIS A 93 -7.76 -5.92 -1.13
CA HIS A 93 -7.68 -6.89 -0.05
C HIS A 93 -8.56 -8.09 -0.34
N PHE A 94 -8.14 -9.26 0.14
CA PHE A 94 -8.90 -10.50 0.02
C PHE A 94 -8.89 -11.27 1.33
N ASN A 95 -10.05 -11.77 1.75
CA ASN A 95 -10.12 -12.80 2.79
C ASN A 95 -9.59 -14.15 2.26
N HIS A 96 -9.45 -15.11 3.17
CA HIS A 96 -9.30 -16.52 2.81
C HIS A 96 -10.33 -16.95 1.76
N GLY A 97 -9.89 -17.67 0.72
CA GLY A 97 -10.73 -18.07 -0.41
C GLY A 97 -10.86 -17.03 -1.53
N SER A 98 -10.01 -16.00 -1.57
CA SER A 98 -10.00 -14.97 -2.63
C SER A 98 -11.27 -14.11 -2.68
N ILE A 99 -11.86 -13.83 -1.51
CA ILE A 99 -13.06 -12.99 -1.38
C ILE A 99 -12.63 -11.53 -1.19
N GLY A 100 -12.83 -10.70 -2.21
CA GLY A 100 -12.41 -9.29 -2.22
C GLY A 100 -13.20 -8.41 -1.25
N TRP A 101 -12.54 -7.41 -0.64
CA TRP A 101 -13.20 -6.41 0.20
C TRP A 101 -13.74 -5.25 -0.64
N GLU A 102 -12.94 -4.77 -1.57
CA GLU A 102 -13.31 -3.69 -2.47
C GLU A 102 -14.19 -4.17 -3.63
N ASP A 103 -15.02 -3.27 -4.14
CA ASP A 103 -15.84 -3.50 -5.33
C ASP A 103 -14.97 -3.88 -6.54
N LYS A 104 -15.47 -4.78 -7.41
CA LYS A 104 -14.74 -5.38 -8.54
C LYS A 104 -14.08 -4.35 -9.46
N ASN A 105 -14.66 -3.16 -9.58
CA ASN A 105 -14.16 -2.10 -10.46
C ASN A 105 -13.54 -0.91 -9.70
N LYS A 106 -13.42 -0.98 -8.37
CA LYS A 106 -12.95 0.14 -7.54
C LYS A 106 -11.87 -0.31 -6.55
N PRO A 107 -10.64 -0.61 -6.99
CA PRO A 107 -9.54 -0.84 -6.06
C PRO A 107 -9.25 0.45 -5.28
N LEU A 108 -8.56 0.33 -4.15
CA LEU A 108 -8.02 1.50 -3.46
C LEU A 108 -6.93 2.12 -4.33
N LEU A 109 -6.96 3.44 -4.47
CA LEU A 109 -6.02 4.20 -5.31
C LEU A 109 -5.14 5.06 -4.42
N PHE A 110 -3.86 4.71 -4.35
CA PHE A 110 -2.83 5.45 -3.65
C PHE A 110 -1.97 6.19 -4.67
N TYR A 111 -1.87 7.51 -4.52
CA TYR A 111 -1.08 8.36 -5.40
C TYR A 111 0.29 8.60 -4.78
N LEU A 112 1.35 8.46 -5.58
CA LEU A 112 2.69 8.82 -5.15
C LEU A 112 2.73 10.32 -4.82
N THR A 113 3.18 10.67 -3.61
CA THR A 113 3.34 12.06 -3.15
C THR A 113 4.80 12.46 -3.00
N LYS A 114 5.71 11.48 -2.89
CA LYS A 114 7.15 11.72 -2.83
C LYS A 114 7.95 10.50 -3.24
N ILE A 115 9.06 10.71 -3.95
CA ILE A 115 10.02 9.67 -4.32
C ILE A 115 11.46 10.14 -4.11
N GLN A 116 12.28 9.26 -3.56
CA GLN A 116 13.72 9.42 -3.34
C GLN A 116 14.41 8.07 -3.57
N LYS A 117 15.75 8.03 -3.59
CA LYS A 117 16.56 6.84 -3.97
C LYS A 117 16.08 5.51 -3.34
N ASN A 118 15.66 5.53 -2.07
CA ASN A 118 15.24 4.36 -1.30
C ASN A 118 13.93 4.60 -0.54
N LYS A 119 13.14 5.60 -0.94
CA LYS A 119 11.93 6.01 -0.22
C LYS A 119 10.82 6.38 -1.18
N ALA A 120 9.63 5.83 -0.97
CA ALA A 120 8.42 6.22 -1.68
C ALA A 120 7.30 6.49 -0.66
N GLU A 121 6.59 7.59 -0.83
CA GLU A 121 5.45 7.98 -0.01
C GLU A 121 4.22 8.02 -0.92
N PHE A 122 3.14 7.37 -0.47
CA PHE A 122 1.87 7.30 -1.17
C PHE A 122 0.72 7.77 -0.26
N GLU A 123 -0.28 8.39 -0.86
CA GLU A 123 -1.48 8.88 -0.17
C GLU A 123 -2.73 8.29 -0.83
N LEU A 124 -3.64 7.74 -0.03
CA LEU A 124 -4.94 7.27 -0.53
C LEU A 124 -5.74 8.45 -1.11
N LYS A 125 -6.54 8.20 -2.15
CA LYS A 125 -7.34 9.23 -2.85
C LYS A 125 -8.12 10.18 -1.93
N ASP A 126 -8.66 9.69 -0.81
CA ASP A 126 -9.42 10.49 0.16
C ASP A 126 -8.57 11.09 1.30
N LYS A 127 -7.25 10.88 1.24
CA LYS A 127 -6.22 11.36 2.19
C LYS A 127 -6.40 10.83 3.61
N SER A 128 -7.10 9.70 3.77
CA SER A 128 -7.29 9.06 5.07
C SER A 128 -6.13 8.14 5.46
N VAL A 129 -5.32 7.70 4.50
CA VAL A 129 -4.18 6.79 4.71
C VAL A 129 -2.94 7.28 3.96
N HIS A 130 -1.80 7.24 4.64
CA HIS A 130 -0.46 7.44 4.08
C HIS A 130 0.37 6.17 4.25
N ILE A 131 1.04 5.75 3.18
CA ILE A 131 1.94 4.60 3.19
C ILE A 131 3.33 5.09 2.79
N THR A 132 4.34 4.73 3.57
CA THR A 132 5.75 5.00 3.25
C THR A 132 6.53 3.71 3.19
N TYR A 133 7.19 3.47 2.06
CA TYR A 133 8.20 2.41 1.92
C TYR A 133 9.59 3.04 2.01
N GLN A 134 10.47 2.46 2.84
CA GLN A 134 11.84 2.90 3.01
C GLN A 134 12.78 1.70 3.10
N LEU A 135 13.66 1.53 2.12
CA LEU A 135 14.76 0.58 2.22
C LEU A 135 15.85 1.17 3.10
N THR A 136 16.03 0.62 4.31
CA THR A 136 16.97 1.13 5.33
C THR A 136 18.31 0.39 5.31
N ALA A 137 18.32 -0.85 4.81
CA ALA A 137 19.51 -1.64 4.50
C ALA A 137 19.19 -2.57 3.32
N PRO A 138 20.19 -3.19 2.65
CA PRO A 138 19.94 -4.08 1.52
C PRO A 138 18.92 -5.20 1.79
N ASP A 139 18.83 -5.62 3.05
CA ASP A 139 17.95 -6.68 3.56
C ASP A 139 16.87 -6.19 4.54
N LYS A 140 16.63 -4.88 4.64
CA LYS A 140 15.61 -4.29 5.53
C LYS A 140 14.73 -3.27 4.82
N LEU A 141 13.43 -3.53 4.83
CA LEU A 141 12.40 -2.64 4.28
C LEU A 141 11.44 -2.24 5.40
N ASP A 142 11.41 -0.95 5.71
CA ASP A 142 10.43 -0.39 6.63
C ASP A 142 9.20 0.09 5.85
N VAL A 143 8.02 -0.34 6.31
CA VAL A 143 6.73 0.12 5.81
C VAL A 143 6.01 0.84 6.94
N THR A 144 5.70 2.11 6.77
CA THR A 144 4.91 2.89 7.72
C THR A 144 3.53 3.14 7.14
N VAL A 145 2.50 2.79 7.89
CA VAL A 145 1.09 3.11 7.55
C VAL A 145 0.57 4.08 8.58
N THR A 146 0.08 5.24 8.13
CA THR A 146 -0.54 6.25 8.98
C THR A 146 -1.97 6.46 8.53
N GLU A 147 -2.94 6.20 9.41
CA GLU A 147 -4.37 6.23 9.08
C GLU A 147 -5.17 7.06 10.08
N LYS A 148 -6.27 7.65 9.64
CA LYS A 148 -7.22 8.31 10.55
C LYS A 148 -8.18 7.28 11.15
N ASP A 149 -8.26 7.24 12.47
CA ASP A 149 -9.32 6.48 13.14
C ASP A 149 -10.71 7.12 12.94
N LYS A 150 -11.75 6.47 13.47
CA LYS A 150 -13.15 6.95 13.38
C LYS A 150 -13.37 8.34 14.00
N LYS A 151 -12.47 8.79 14.86
CA LYS A 151 -12.51 10.12 15.50
C LYS A 151 -11.63 11.14 14.78
N GLY A 152 -11.04 10.76 13.64
CA GLY A 152 -10.13 11.58 12.86
C GLY A 152 -8.72 11.71 13.45
N LYS A 153 -8.40 10.92 14.49
CA LYS A 153 -7.05 10.92 15.08
C LYS A 153 -6.14 10.02 14.27
N TRP A 154 -4.95 10.52 13.95
CA TRP A 154 -3.94 9.74 13.27
C TRP A 154 -3.39 8.62 14.17
N GLN A 155 -3.35 7.42 13.61
CA GLN A 155 -2.68 6.24 14.14
C GLN A 155 -1.53 5.89 13.20
N LYS A 156 -0.45 5.36 13.74
CA LYS A 156 0.75 5.01 12.99
C LYS A 156 1.18 3.60 13.35
N ASP A 157 1.22 2.73 12.35
CA ASP A 157 1.81 1.39 12.42
C ASP A 157 3.12 1.37 11.62
N VAL A 158 4.10 0.61 12.11
CA VAL A 158 5.40 0.43 11.46
C VAL A 158 5.69 -1.07 11.36
N PHE A 159 6.01 -1.51 10.15
CA PHE A 159 6.39 -2.88 9.84
C PHE A 159 7.84 -2.87 9.37
N ASN A 160 8.72 -3.55 10.11
CA ASN A 160 10.14 -3.69 9.85
C ASN A 160 10.43 -5.06 9.23
N TYR A 161 10.32 -5.13 7.91
CA TYR A 161 10.53 -6.38 7.19
C TYR A 161 12.00 -6.70 6.98
N ILE A 162 12.28 -8.01 6.96
CA ILE A 162 13.57 -8.58 6.59
C ILE A 162 13.43 -9.30 5.26
N ARG A 163 14.41 -9.11 4.37
CA ARG A 163 14.45 -9.81 3.09
C ARG A 163 14.53 -11.32 3.31
N LYS A 164 13.62 -12.06 2.69
CA LYS A 164 13.64 -13.51 2.61
C LYS A 164 14.79 -13.93 1.69
N LYS A 165 15.68 -14.77 2.21
CA LYS A 165 16.81 -15.34 1.47
C LYS A 165 16.37 -16.47 0.56
#